data_AF-A0A2V9VM90-F1
#
_entry.id   AF-A0A2V9VM90-F1
#
_cell.length_a   1.000
_cell.length_b   1.000
_cell.length_c   1.000
_cell.angle_alpha   90.00
_cell.angle_beta   90.00
_cell.angle_gamma   90.00
#
_symmetry.space_group_name_H-M   'P 1'
#
loop_
_entity.id
_entity.type
_entity.pdbx_description
1 polymer ?
#
loop_
_entity_poly.entity_id
_entity_poly.type
_entity_poly.pdbx_seq_one_letter_code
_entity_poly.pdbx_strand_id
1 'polypeptide(L)'
;DLERVGDQAVNIAERVMDMVSLPAVDLPVDIARMSAAVSAMVRRALESFIEAKAELAQAVLEMDNVVDRMRDEAFIVLVKTMNEHPETTRQALDALLVARNLERVADHATNIAEDVIFWVRGADVRHNVSPEGNGQEQPTQRAATETH
;
A
#
# COMPACT_ATOMS: atom_id res chain seq x y z
N ASP A 1 3.17 10.94 -2.80
CA ASP A 1 3.27 9.94 -1.70
C ASP A 1 4.69 9.68 -1.23
N LEU A 2 5.68 9.50 -2.11
CA LEU A 2 7.05 9.18 -1.67
C LEU A 2 7.70 10.24 -0.74
N GLU A 3 7.51 11.53 -1.01
CA GLU A 3 7.93 12.62 -0.10
C GLU A 3 7.30 12.45 1.29
N ARG A 4 5.99 12.17 1.34
CA ARG A 4 5.25 12.00 2.59
C ARG A 4 5.68 10.75 3.37
N VAL A 5 6.09 9.67 2.68
CA VAL A 5 6.76 8.52 3.32
C VAL A 5 8.05 8.98 4.01
N GLY A 6 8.84 9.82 3.34
CA GLY A 6 10.02 10.46 3.93
C GLY A 6 9.70 11.28 5.17
N ASP A 7 8.68 12.12 5.12
CA ASP A 7 8.24 12.94 6.26
C ASP A 7 7.85 12.08 7.46
N GLN A 8 7.10 10.98 7.25
CA GLN A 8 6.76 10.06 8.33
C GLN A 8 8.00 9.37 8.90
N ALA A 9 8.98 9.00 8.07
CA ALA A 9 10.24 8.41 8.51
C ALA A 9 11.05 9.39 9.38
N VAL A 10 11.07 10.68 9.04
CA VAL A 10 11.68 11.74 9.86
C VAL A 10 10.97 11.83 11.21
N ASN A 11 9.63 11.90 11.22
CA ASN A 11 8.86 11.95 12.46
C ASN A 11 9.11 10.74 13.38
N ILE A 12 9.29 9.55 12.81
CA ILE A 12 9.66 8.33 13.56
C ILE A 12 11.07 8.48 14.15
N ALA A 13 12.04 8.92 13.34
CA ALA A 13 13.43 9.07 13.79
C ALA A 13 13.55 10.08 14.93
N GLU A 14 12.92 11.24 14.82
CA GLU A 14 12.88 12.26 15.88
C GLU A 14 12.29 11.70 17.17
N ARG A 15 11.16 10.99 17.07
CA ARG A 15 10.51 10.35 18.23
C ARG A 15 11.41 9.33 18.90
N VAL A 16 12.06 8.46 18.12
CA VAL A 16 12.96 7.43 18.66
C VAL A 16 14.15 8.07 19.36
N MET A 17 14.71 9.16 18.82
CA MET A 17 15.78 9.91 19.49
C MET A 17 15.33 10.46 20.85
N ASP A 18 14.11 10.98 20.95
CA ASP A 18 13.55 11.42 22.24
C ASP A 18 13.40 10.26 23.22
N MET A 19 12.96 9.08 22.76
CA MET A 19 12.76 7.89 23.58
C MET A 19 14.06 7.32 24.17
N VAL A 20 15.19 7.42 23.45
CA VAL A 20 16.50 6.93 23.91
C VAL A 20 16.96 7.63 25.20
N SER A 21 16.47 8.83 25.47
CA SER A 21 16.75 9.55 26.72
C SER A 21 15.95 9.05 27.93
N LEU A 22 14.97 8.17 27.72
CA LEU A 22 14.09 7.64 28.76
C LEU A 22 14.58 6.30 29.30
N PRO A 23 14.20 5.91 30.52
CA PRO A 23 14.38 4.55 31.00
C PRO A 23 13.73 3.55 30.05
N ALA A 24 14.47 2.48 29.72
CA ALA A 24 13.96 1.40 28.90
C ALA A 24 12.76 0.74 29.61
N VAL A 25 11.68 0.55 28.85
CA VAL A 25 10.47 -0.13 29.28
C VAL A 25 10.19 -1.24 28.28
N ASP A 26 9.85 -2.42 28.78
CA ASP A 26 9.37 -3.50 27.94
C ASP A 26 7.88 -3.26 27.64
N LEU A 27 7.59 -2.82 26.41
CA LEU A 27 6.23 -2.59 25.95
C LEU A 27 5.74 -3.82 25.20
N PRO A 28 4.51 -4.31 25.46
CA PRO A 28 3.97 -5.50 24.81
C PRO A 28 3.48 -5.24 23.37
N VAL A 29 4.32 -4.62 22.54
CA VAL A 29 4.03 -4.29 21.13
C VAL A 29 5.23 -4.60 20.24
N ASP A 30 4.98 -5.22 19.09
CA ASP A 30 6.02 -5.56 18.11
C ASP A 30 6.11 -4.51 16.99
N ILE A 31 6.66 -3.35 17.33
CA ILE A 31 6.89 -2.25 16.36
C ILE A 31 7.84 -2.68 15.25
N ALA A 32 8.82 -3.55 15.55
CA ALA A 32 9.79 -4.01 14.57
C ALA A 32 9.11 -4.82 13.45
N ARG A 33 8.19 -5.72 13.79
CA ARG A 33 7.40 -6.47 12.82
C ARG A 33 6.50 -5.56 11.98
N MET A 34 5.85 -4.57 12.59
CA MET A 34 5.05 -3.59 11.84
C MET A 34 5.92 -2.79 10.87
N SER A 35 7.10 -2.32 11.32
CA SER A 35 8.05 -1.59 10.48
C SER A 35 8.55 -2.43 9.29
N ALA A 36 8.83 -3.72 9.50
CA ALA A 36 9.23 -4.62 8.44
C ALA A 36 8.12 -4.82 7.39
N ALA A 37 6.87 -4.98 7.83
CA ALA A 37 5.71 -5.12 6.94
C ALA A 37 5.51 -3.86 6.08
N VAL A 38 5.52 -2.68 6.71
CA VAL A 38 5.37 -1.37 6.04
C VAL A 38 6.53 -1.13 5.05
N SER A 39 7.76 -1.45 5.44
CA SER A 39 8.92 -1.34 4.55
C SER A 39 8.79 -2.24 3.31
N ALA A 40 8.22 -3.43 3.47
CA ALA A 40 7.94 -4.33 2.36
C ALA A 40 6.83 -3.78 1.45
N MET A 41 5.79 -3.14 2.00
CA MET A 41 4.74 -2.47 1.22
C MET A 41 5.32 -1.36 0.34
N VAL A 42 6.13 -0.46 0.92
CA VAL A 42 6.77 0.63 0.17
C VAL A 42 7.64 0.09 -0.97
N ARG A 43 8.48 -0.92 -0.68
CA ARG A 43 9.33 -1.56 -1.70
C ARG A 43 8.49 -2.11 -2.85
N ARG A 44 7.41 -2.84 -2.54
CA ARG A 44 6.57 -3.49 -3.52
C ARG A 44 5.73 -2.50 -4.33
N ALA A 45 5.27 -1.41 -3.70
CA ALA A 45 4.59 -0.32 -4.40
C ALA A 45 5.52 0.34 -5.43
N LEU A 46 6.76 0.63 -5.05
CA LEU A 46 7.77 1.19 -5.96
C LEU A 46 8.16 0.21 -7.08
N GLU A 47 8.31 -1.07 -6.76
CA GLU A 47 8.55 -2.12 -7.77
C GLU A 47 7.39 -2.19 -8.77
N SER A 48 6.14 -2.19 -8.29
CA SER A 48 4.95 -2.19 -9.16
C SER A 48 4.90 -0.98 -10.09
N PHE A 49 5.34 0.18 -9.58
CA PHE A 49 5.39 1.43 -10.35
C PHE A 49 6.46 1.39 -11.44
N ILE A 50 7.68 0.95 -11.09
CA ILE A 50 8.81 0.88 -12.03
C ILE A 50 8.54 -0.15 -13.13
N GLU A 51 7.97 -1.30 -12.77
CA GLU A 51 7.75 -2.42 -13.68
C GLU A 51 6.39 -2.38 -14.38
N ALA A 52 5.53 -1.41 -14.07
CA ALA A 52 4.16 -1.30 -14.59
C ALA A 52 3.31 -2.56 -14.33
N LYS A 53 3.45 -3.17 -13.15
CA LYS A 53 2.79 -4.45 -12.80
C LYS A 53 1.64 -4.26 -11.82
N ALA A 54 0.42 -4.36 -12.33
CA ALA A 54 -0.80 -4.24 -11.52
C ALA A 54 -0.92 -5.35 -10.46
N GLU A 55 -0.34 -6.54 -10.69
CA GLU A 55 -0.38 -7.66 -9.75
C GLU A 55 0.45 -7.36 -8.49
N LEU A 56 1.61 -6.70 -8.65
CA LEU A 56 2.44 -6.29 -7.52
C LEU A 56 1.74 -5.21 -6.69
N ALA A 57 1.08 -4.27 -7.36
CA ALA A 57 0.29 -3.24 -6.71
C ALA A 57 -0.91 -3.83 -5.94
N GLN A 58 -1.61 -4.81 -6.51
CA GLN A 58 -2.71 -5.49 -5.83
C GLN A 58 -2.26 -6.16 -4.52
N ALA A 59 -1.06 -6.76 -4.52
CA ALA A 59 -0.49 -7.34 -3.31
C ALA A 59 -0.22 -6.30 -2.21
N VAL A 60 0.10 -5.05 -2.56
CA VAL A 60 0.26 -3.96 -1.57
C VAL A 60 -1.06 -3.70 -0.84
N LEU A 61 -2.17 -3.64 -1.56
CA LEU A 61 -3.50 -3.42 -0.97
C LEU A 61 -3.89 -4.56 0.02
N GLU A 62 -3.47 -5.80 -0.29
CA GLU A 62 -3.69 -6.94 0.61
C GLU A 62 -2.84 -6.85 1.88
N MET A 63 -1.59 -6.39 1.75
CA MET A 63 -0.66 -6.20 2.86
C MET A 63 -1.13 -5.12 3.84
N ASP A 64 -1.82 -4.09 3.35
CA ASP A 64 -2.31 -2.98 4.19
C ASP A 64 -3.22 -3.45 5.32
N ASN A 65 -4.12 -4.40 5.02
CA ASN A 65 -4.99 -5.03 6.02
C ASN A 65 -4.21 -5.67 7.19
N VAL A 66 -2.97 -6.15 6.93
CA VAL A 66 -2.11 -6.72 7.96
C VAL A 66 -1.57 -5.61 8.87
N VAL A 67 -1.16 -4.48 8.29
CA VAL A 67 -0.64 -3.33 9.04
C VAL A 67 -1.74 -2.67 9.88
N ASP A 68 -2.95 -2.55 9.33
CA ASP A 68 -4.12 -2.06 10.07
C ASP A 68 -4.39 -2.87 11.35
N ARG A 69 -4.36 -4.20 11.25
CA ARG A 69 -4.54 -5.08 12.41
C ARG A 69 -3.42 -4.91 13.43
N MET A 70 -2.17 -4.78 12.99
CA MET A 70 -1.05 -4.52 13.90
C MET A 70 -1.20 -3.18 14.62
N ARG A 71 -1.70 -2.15 13.94
CA ARG A 71 -1.99 -0.82 14.51
C ARG A 71 -3.10 -0.91 15.55
N ASP A 72 -4.18 -1.65 15.28
CA ASP A 72 -5.29 -1.84 16.21
C ASP A 72 -4.85 -2.62 17.46
N GLU A 73 -4.09 -3.70 17.27
CA GLU A 73 -3.51 -4.49 18.36
C GLU A 73 -2.57 -3.63 19.22
N ALA A 74 -1.68 -2.86 18.59
CA ALA A 74 -0.79 -1.92 19.28
C ALA A 74 -1.58 -0.90 20.10
N PHE A 75 -2.66 -0.32 19.54
CA PHE A 75 -3.50 0.62 20.27
C PHE A 75 -4.11 0.00 21.53
N ILE A 76 -4.75 -1.17 21.40
CA ILE A 76 -5.41 -1.85 22.52
C ILE A 76 -4.40 -2.15 23.62
N VAL A 77 -3.26 -2.74 23.25
CA VAL A 77 -2.27 -3.22 24.21
C VAL A 77 -1.53 -2.07 24.88
N LEU A 78 -1.17 -1.02 24.14
CA LEU A 78 -0.51 0.16 24.71
C LEU A 78 -1.44 0.94 25.63
N VAL A 79 -2.71 1.16 25.25
CA VAL A 79 -3.69 1.83 26.14
C VAL A 79 -3.91 1.02 27.41
N LYS A 80 -4.01 -0.31 27.32
CA LYS A 80 -4.07 -1.18 28.48
C LYS A 80 -2.82 -1.01 29.37
N THR A 81 -1.64 -0.98 28.77
CA THR A 81 -0.36 -0.79 29.48
C THR A 81 -0.32 0.54 30.22
N MET A 82 -0.80 1.63 29.62
CA MET A 82 -0.87 2.95 30.28
C MET A 82 -1.81 2.94 31.50
N ASN A 83 -2.91 2.19 31.43
CA ASN A 83 -3.87 2.09 32.54
C ASN A 83 -3.36 1.22 33.70
N GLU A 84 -2.68 0.11 33.38
CA GLU A 84 -2.15 -0.83 34.38
C GLU A 84 -0.84 -0.34 35.01
N HIS A 85 -0.02 0.37 34.22
CA HIS A 85 1.32 0.85 34.57
C HIS A 85 1.49 2.33 34.20
N PRO A 86 0.92 3.28 34.97
CA PRO A 86 0.95 4.71 34.65
C PRO A 86 2.36 5.29 34.46
N GLU A 87 3.37 4.72 35.10
CA GLU A 87 4.78 5.08 34.95
C GLU A 87 5.33 4.86 33.52
N THR A 88 4.67 4.01 32.72
CA THR A 88 5.05 3.71 31.33
C THR A 88 4.36 4.62 30.30
N THR A 89 3.47 5.51 30.76
CA THR A 89 2.57 6.29 29.89
C THR A 89 3.31 7.02 28.77
N ARG A 90 4.45 7.64 29.10
CA ARG A 90 5.22 8.40 28.11
C ARG A 90 5.77 7.49 27.00
N GLN A 91 6.44 6.40 27.37
CA GLN A 91 7.01 5.45 26.42
C GLN A 91 5.92 4.74 25.59
N ALA A 92 4.81 4.38 26.22
CA ALA A 92 3.69 3.74 25.54
C ALA A 92 3.01 4.69 24.54
N LEU A 93 2.87 5.98 24.89
CA LEU A 93 2.38 7.00 23.97
C LEU A 93 3.34 7.21 22.80
N ASP A 94 4.64 7.31 23.06
CA ASP A 94 5.65 7.46 22.00
C ASP A 94 5.63 6.27 21.03
N ALA A 95 5.53 5.03 21.55
CA ALA A 95 5.37 3.83 20.73
C ALA A 95 4.07 3.85 19.89
N LEU A 96 2.97 4.35 20.46
CA LEU A 96 1.70 4.49 19.74
C LEU A 96 1.81 5.50 18.59
N LEU A 97 2.53 6.60 18.80
CA LEU A 97 2.79 7.60 17.76
C LEU A 97 3.69 7.04 16.65
N VAL A 98 4.69 6.20 16.99
CA VAL A 98 5.48 5.47 15.99
C VAL A 98 4.62 4.52 15.17
N ALA A 99 3.76 3.71 15.81
CA ALA A 99 2.83 2.81 15.11
C ALA A 99 1.90 3.59 14.17
N ARG A 100 1.39 4.75 14.60
CA ARG A 100 0.57 5.63 13.77
C ARG A 100 1.34 6.18 12.57
N ASN A 101 2.60 6.60 12.74
CA ASN A 101 3.39 7.07 11.60
C ASN A 101 3.70 5.94 10.62
N LEU A 102 3.88 4.70 11.09
CA LEU A 102 4.04 3.52 10.24
C LEU A 102 2.77 3.22 9.43
N GLU A 103 1.58 3.31 10.02
CA GLU A 103 0.33 3.17 9.28
C GLU A 103 0.18 4.25 8.19
N ARG A 104 0.55 5.50 8.48
CA ARG A 104 0.56 6.56 7.45
C ARG A 104 1.53 6.29 6.30
N VAL A 105 2.66 5.62 6.58
CA VAL A 105 3.56 5.16 5.50
C VAL A 105 2.89 4.06 4.67
N ALA A 106 2.14 3.16 5.31
CA ALA A 106 1.36 2.13 4.63
C ALA A 106 0.29 2.75 3.72
N ASP A 107 -0.48 3.72 4.21
CA ASP A 107 -1.45 4.49 3.41
C ASP A 107 -0.81 5.09 2.15
N HIS A 108 0.38 5.71 2.30
CA HIS A 108 1.09 6.28 1.16
C HIS A 108 1.58 5.21 0.17
N ALA A 109 1.95 4.01 0.64
CA ALA A 109 2.27 2.89 -0.24
C ALA A 109 1.03 2.37 -0.97
N THR A 110 -0.12 2.30 -0.28
CA THR A 110 -1.43 1.96 -0.85
C THR A 110 -1.82 2.94 -1.95
N ASN A 111 -1.73 4.25 -1.72
CA ASN A 111 -2.01 5.27 -2.76
C ASN A 111 -1.15 5.08 -4.02
N ILE A 112 0.15 4.81 -3.86
CA ILE A 112 1.04 4.54 -5.00
C ILE A 112 0.57 3.29 -5.77
N ALA A 113 0.19 2.24 -5.06
CA ALA A 113 -0.30 1.01 -5.67
C ALA A 113 -1.64 1.21 -6.40
N GLU A 114 -2.57 1.98 -5.83
CA GLU A 114 -3.83 2.33 -6.47
C GLU A 114 -3.61 3.09 -7.78
N ASP A 115 -2.70 4.08 -7.78
CA ASP A 115 -2.30 4.80 -8.99
C ASP A 115 -1.78 3.82 -10.06
N VAL A 116 -0.90 2.87 -9.67
CA VAL A 116 -0.36 1.84 -10.58
C VAL A 116 -1.45 1.01 -11.23
N ILE A 117 -2.38 0.50 -10.43
CA ILE A 117 -3.51 -0.29 -10.94
C ILE A 117 -4.32 0.53 -11.95
N PHE A 118 -4.56 1.80 -11.65
CA PHE A 118 -5.33 2.69 -12.50
C PHE A 118 -4.67 2.90 -13.88
N TRP A 119 -3.40 3.29 -13.94
CA TRP A 119 -2.76 3.62 -15.22
C TRP A 119 -2.41 2.40 -16.06
N VAL A 120 -2.05 1.27 -15.43
CA VAL A 120 -1.78 0.00 -16.14
C VAL A 120 -3.06 -0.53 -16.78
N ARG A 121 -4.13 -0.72 -16.01
CA ARG A 121 -5.41 -1.23 -16.56
C ARG A 121 -6.03 -0.25 -17.56
N GLY A 122 -5.89 1.06 -17.33
CA GLY A 122 -6.34 2.08 -18.27
C GLY A 122 -5.57 2.06 -19.59
N ALA A 123 -4.29 1.68 -19.58
CA ALA A 123 -3.51 1.47 -20.81
C ALA A 123 -4.01 0.24 -21.58
N ASP A 124 -4.25 -0.88 -20.91
CA ASP A 124 -4.75 -2.12 -21.54
C ASP A 124 -6.07 -1.89 -22.28
N VAL A 125 -7.02 -1.18 -21.65
CA VAL A 125 -8.31 -0.87 -22.27
C VAL A 125 -8.14 -0.04 -23.53
N ARG A 126 -7.25 0.96 -23.55
CA ARG A 126 -7.03 1.81 -24.75
C ARG A 126 -6.37 1.05 -25.90
N HIS A 127 -5.43 0.17 -25.61
CA HIS A 127 -4.79 -0.64 -26.66
C HIS A 127 -5.77 -1.66 -27.26
N ASN A 128 -6.63 -2.27 -26.44
CA ASN A 128 -7.67 -3.18 -26.91
C ASN A 128 -8.81 -2.51 -27.70
N VAL A 129 -8.88 -1.18 -27.74
CA VAL A 129 -9.92 -0.39 -28.45
C VAL A 129 -9.38 0.25 -29.74
N SER A 130 -8.16 -0.06 -30.18
CA SER A 130 -7.62 0.46 -31.45
C SER A 130 -8.46 -0.04 -32.65
N PRO A 131 -8.94 0.86 -33.56
CA PRO A 131 -9.90 0.51 -34.59
C PRO A 131 -9.19 0.15 -35.91
N GLU A 132 -8.89 -1.13 -36.15
CA GLU A 132 -8.64 -1.61 -37.51
C GLU A 132 -9.27 -2.98 -37.75
N GLY A 133 -10.10 -3.07 -38.80
CA GLY A 133 -10.31 -4.31 -39.54
C GLY A 133 -11.72 -4.92 -39.54
N ASN A 134 -12.67 -4.29 -40.23
CA ASN A 134 -13.71 -5.06 -40.93
C ASN A 134 -14.07 -4.41 -42.28
N GLY A 135 -13.04 -4.24 -43.11
CA GLY A 135 -13.19 -4.12 -44.56
C GLY A 135 -13.07 -5.50 -45.20
N GLN A 136 -14.19 -6.20 -45.34
CA GLN A 136 -14.33 -7.26 -46.35
C GLN A 136 -15.62 -7.01 -47.12
N GLU A 137 -15.49 -6.27 -48.22
CA GLU A 137 -16.46 -6.29 -49.31
C GLU A 137 -16.55 -7.73 -49.85
N GLN A 138 -17.74 -8.33 -49.78
CA GLN A 138 -18.02 -9.58 -50.46
C GLN A 138 -18.14 -9.29 -51.97
N PRO A 139 -17.41 -10.02 -52.85
CA PRO A 139 -17.61 -9.87 -54.28
C PRO A 139 -18.96 -10.45 -54.69
N THR A 140 -19.70 -9.67 -55.46
CA THR A 140 -20.95 -10.03 -56.11
C THR A 140 -20.72 -11.21 -57.08
N GLN A 141 -21.27 -12.38 -56.79
CA GLN A 141 -21.44 -13.43 -57.79
C GLN A 141 -22.84 -13.35 -58.39
N ARG A 142 -22.90 -12.80 -59.60
CA ARG A 142 -23.97 -13.08 -60.56
C ARG A 142 -23.88 -14.56 -60.94
N ALA A 143 -24.98 -15.30 -60.76
CA ALA A 143 -25.24 -16.51 -61.50
C ALA A 143 -26.68 -16.47 -62.01
N ALA A 144 -26.81 -16.17 -63.30
CA ALA A 144 -27.99 -16.53 -64.08
C ALA A 144 -27.87 -18.02 -64.41
N THR A 145 -28.90 -18.83 -64.15
CA THR A 145 -29.36 -19.85 -65.12
C THR A 145 -30.80 -20.26 -64.81
N GLU A 146 -31.54 -20.44 -65.89
CA GLU A 146 -32.94 -20.80 -66.04
C GLU A 146 -33.25 -22.27 -65.66
N THR A 147 -34.56 -22.57 -65.73
CA THR A 147 -35.19 -23.88 -66.00
C THR A 147 -35.61 -24.73 -64.80
N HIS A 148 -36.89 -24.60 -64.40
CA HIS A 148 -37.91 -25.56 -64.82
C HIS A 148 -39.34 -25.02 -64.68
#